data_AF-A8TCD0-F1
#
_entry.id   AF-A8TCD0-F1
#
_cell.length_a   1.000
_cell.length_b   1.000
_cell.length_c   1.000
_cell.angle_alpha   90.00
_cell.angle_beta   90.00
_cell.angle_gamma   90.00
#
_symmetry.space_group_name_H-M   'P 1'
#
loop_
_entity.id
_entity.type
_entity.pdbx_description
1 polymer ?
#
loop_
_entity_poly.entity_id
_entity_poly.type
_entity_poly.pdbx_seq_one_letter_code
_entity_poly.pdbx_strand_id
1 'polypeptide(L)'
;VYVNMHLADNQRLNLTNATHITNLVFGILRNAGALTPGIEPNLVVCWGGHSINPIEYQYTREVGNELGLRELNICTGCGPGAMEGPMKGAAIGHAKQRYTDQRYLGLTEPSIIAAEPPNPIVNELVIMPDIEKRLEAFVRMAHGIVIFPGGPGTAEELLYILGIMMHPENADQPMPIVLTGPKESEAYFRSIDTFIADTLGEEGQRHYQIVIDDPAEVARIMKRSMEGVRQHRKEKGDAYSFNWSLKIEPEFQLPFEPTHDAMASLDLHLNQQPQVLAASLRQAFSGIVAGNVKAEGIREIERHGPFTINGDPVLMRKLDKLLKDFVAQHRMKLPGDTAYEPCYRIAHQENGGR
;
A
#
# COMPACT_ATOMS: atom_id res chain seq x y z
N VAL A 1 7.17 21.02 -10.47
CA VAL A 1 8.38 21.83 -10.76
C VAL A 1 9.66 21.03 -10.52
N TYR A 2 9.95 20.63 -9.27
CA TYR A 2 11.18 19.89 -8.93
C TYR A 2 11.43 18.66 -9.82
N VAL A 3 10.43 17.78 -9.96
CA VAL A 3 10.52 16.57 -10.79
C VAL A 3 10.90 16.90 -12.23
N ASN A 4 10.17 17.81 -12.89
CA ASN A 4 10.45 18.21 -14.27
C ASN A 4 11.86 18.79 -14.45
N MET A 5 12.34 19.61 -13.51
CA MET A 5 13.71 20.15 -13.57
C MET A 5 14.75 19.03 -13.48
N HIS A 6 14.56 18.08 -12.57
CA HIS A 6 15.52 17.00 -12.38
C HIS A 6 15.48 15.97 -13.52
N LEU A 7 14.30 15.72 -14.11
CA LEU A 7 14.16 14.86 -15.28
C LEU A 7 14.72 15.53 -16.56
N ALA A 8 14.59 16.85 -16.70
CA ALA A 8 15.09 17.58 -17.86
C ALA A 8 16.60 17.84 -17.82
N ASP A 9 17.18 18.16 -16.66
CA ASP A 9 18.60 18.50 -16.54
C ASP A 9 19.53 17.28 -16.42
N ASN A 10 19.04 16.15 -15.91
CA ASN A 10 19.87 14.96 -15.76
C ASN A 10 19.74 14.01 -16.95
N GLN A 11 20.55 14.23 -17.99
CA GLN A 11 20.92 13.18 -18.96
C GLN A 11 21.57 11.92 -18.30
N ARG A 12 21.76 11.92 -16.97
CA ARG A 12 22.31 10.83 -16.15
C ARG A 12 21.27 10.05 -15.32
N LEU A 13 20.02 10.50 -15.24
CA LEU A 13 18.97 9.79 -14.48
C LEU A 13 18.44 8.61 -15.30
N ASN A 14 19.08 7.45 -15.13
CA ASN A 14 18.53 6.19 -15.63
C ASN A 14 17.37 5.70 -14.74
N LEU A 15 16.12 5.88 -15.20
CA LEU A 15 14.90 5.45 -14.49
C LEU A 15 14.64 3.93 -14.54
N THR A 16 15.53 3.15 -15.14
CA THR A 16 15.54 1.69 -14.99
C THR A 16 16.57 1.21 -13.96
N ASN A 17 17.38 2.12 -13.40
CA ASN A 17 18.36 1.82 -12.38
C ASN A 17 17.77 2.03 -10.97
N ALA A 18 17.75 0.98 -10.17
CA ALA A 18 17.21 0.96 -8.81
C ALA A 18 17.76 2.10 -7.91
N THR A 19 19.07 2.32 -7.93
CA THR A 19 19.72 3.36 -7.12
C THR A 19 19.27 4.76 -7.53
N HIS A 20 19.14 5.01 -8.82
CA HIS A 20 18.65 6.30 -9.32
C HIS A 20 17.20 6.55 -8.94
N ILE A 21 16.34 5.52 -8.99
CA ILE A 21 14.94 5.61 -8.56
C ILE A 21 14.87 5.97 -7.07
N THR A 22 15.56 5.24 -6.20
CA THR A 22 15.58 5.52 -4.76
C THR A 22 16.11 6.94 -4.46
N ASN A 23 17.17 7.38 -5.14
CA ASN A 23 17.70 8.74 -4.98
C ASN A 23 16.70 9.81 -5.46
N LEU A 24 15.95 9.55 -6.53
CA LEU A 24 14.89 10.43 -6.98
C LEU A 24 13.77 10.54 -5.95
N VAL A 25 13.31 9.41 -5.39
CA VAL A 25 12.29 9.38 -4.32
C VAL A 25 12.77 10.20 -3.11
N PHE A 26 13.98 9.93 -2.63
CA PHE A 26 14.60 10.70 -1.55
C PHE A 26 14.66 12.20 -1.87
N GLY A 27 15.12 12.56 -3.07
CA GLY A 27 15.25 13.95 -3.50
C GLY A 27 13.91 14.70 -3.51
N ILE A 28 12.85 14.05 -3.98
CA ILE A 28 11.49 14.62 -4.00
C ILE A 28 10.99 14.86 -2.57
N LEU A 29 11.10 13.85 -1.71
CA LEU A 29 10.67 13.94 -0.30
C LEU A 29 11.47 15.00 0.46
N ARG A 30 12.78 15.07 0.24
CA ARG A 30 13.65 16.10 0.83
C ARG A 30 13.25 17.50 0.36
N ASN A 31 13.00 17.69 -0.94
CA ASN A 31 12.57 18.98 -1.48
C ASN A 31 11.20 19.41 -0.95
N ALA A 32 10.31 18.45 -0.69
CA ALA A 32 9.01 18.72 -0.08
C ALA A 32 9.08 19.04 1.42
N GLY A 33 10.25 18.95 2.06
CA GLY A 33 10.40 19.13 3.50
C GLY A 33 9.87 17.96 4.34
N ALA A 34 9.52 16.83 3.72
CA ALA A 34 8.93 15.67 4.39
C ALA A 34 9.95 14.84 5.17
N LEU A 35 11.26 15.08 4.97
CA LEU A 35 12.35 14.39 5.65
C LEU A 35 13.00 15.31 6.68
N THR A 36 12.55 15.23 7.92
CA THR A 36 13.13 16.02 9.01
C THR A 36 14.30 15.28 9.67
N PRO A 37 15.53 15.83 9.67
CA PRO A 37 16.66 15.22 10.34
C PRO A 37 16.47 15.20 11.86
N GLY A 38 16.95 14.14 12.52
CA GLY A 38 17.01 14.05 13.99
C GLY A 38 15.67 13.78 14.70
N ILE A 39 14.53 13.75 13.99
CA ILE A 39 13.27 13.30 14.56
C ILE A 39 13.33 11.80 14.83
N GLU A 40 13.01 11.39 16.07
CA GLU A 40 12.89 9.97 16.40
C GLU A 40 11.74 9.30 15.64
N PRO A 41 11.83 8.00 15.33
CA PRO A 41 10.77 7.24 14.67
C PRO A 41 9.38 7.46 15.29
N ASN A 42 8.47 8.05 14.51
CA ASN A 42 7.09 8.31 14.95
C ASN A 42 6.05 8.33 13.82
N LEU A 43 6.44 8.01 12.58
CA LEU A 43 5.53 8.05 11.42
C LEU A 43 4.93 6.66 11.15
N VAL A 44 3.61 6.56 11.25
CA VAL A 44 2.83 5.36 10.93
C VAL A 44 2.14 5.57 9.59
N VAL A 45 2.39 4.67 8.64
CA VAL A 45 1.64 4.63 7.38
C VAL A 45 0.32 3.92 7.63
N CYS A 46 -0.79 4.51 7.18
CA CYS A 46 -2.11 3.90 7.22
C CYS A 46 -2.63 3.67 5.80
N TRP A 47 -2.88 2.41 5.48
CA TRP A 47 -3.45 1.95 4.21
C TRP A 47 -4.84 1.35 4.44
N GLY A 48 -5.69 1.41 3.42
CA GLY A 48 -7.06 0.88 3.49
C GLY A 48 -7.95 1.40 2.36
N GLY A 49 -9.19 0.94 2.32
CA GLY A 49 -10.11 1.26 1.23
C GLY A 49 -10.53 2.73 1.17
N HIS A 50 -10.62 3.28 -0.04
CA HIS A 50 -11.31 4.54 -0.31
C HIS A 50 -12.84 4.43 -0.12
N SER A 51 -13.39 3.22 -0.34
CA SER A 51 -14.79 2.86 -0.17
C SER A 51 -14.94 1.88 0.99
N ILE A 52 -15.38 2.38 2.14
CA ILE A 52 -15.59 1.61 3.37
C ILE A 52 -16.91 2.00 4.02
N ASN A 53 -17.49 1.08 4.78
CA ASN A 53 -18.76 1.34 5.47
C ASN A 53 -18.55 2.25 6.71
N PRO A 54 -19.64 2.79 7.31
CA PRO A 54 -19.52 3.67 8.47
C PRO A 54 -18.84 3.04 9.71
N ILE A 55 -18.97 1.72 9.89
CA ILE A 55 -18.39 0.99 11.04
C ILE A 55 -16.87 0.89 10.87
N GLU A 56 -16.41 0.50 9.67
CA GLU A 56 -14.98 0.50 9.31
C GLU A 56 -14.38 1.91 9.39
N TYR A 57 -15.09 2.92 8.87
CA TYR A 57 -14.63 4.31 8.95
C TYR A 57 -14.46 4.79 10.39
N GLN A 58 -15.45 4.52 11.25
CA GLN A 58 -15.38 4.87 12.67
C GLN A 58 -14.23 4.15 13.37
N TYR A 59 -14.00 2.87 13.07
CA TYR A 59 -12.87 2.11 13.60
C TYR A 59 -11.52 2.74 13.18
N THR A 60 -11.36 3.14 11.91
CA THR A 60 -10.11 3.80 11.45
C THR A 60 -9.85 5.10 12.21
N ARG A 61 -10.92 5.85 12.55
CA ARG A 61 -10.85 7.08 13.34
C ARG A 61 -10.49 6.80 14.79
N GLU A 62 -10.97 5.72 15.37
CA GLU A 62 -10.60 5.29 16.73
C GLU A 62 -9.14 4.89 16.80
N VAL A 63 -8.65 4.09 15.83
CA VAL A 63 -7.22 3.76 15.70
C VAL A 63 -6.39 5.03 15.55
N GLY A 64 -6.82 5.96 14.70
CA GLY A 64 -6.19 7.27 14.56
C GLY A 64 -6.11 8.06 15.88
N ASN A 65 -7.19 8.12 16.66
CA ASN A 65 -7.20 8.76 17.96
C ASN A 65 -6.21 8.08 18.92
N GLU A 66 -6.16 6.75 18.95
CA GLU A 66 -5.20 6.01 19.77
C GLU A 66 -3.74 6.22 19.35
N LEU A 67 -3.46 6.34 18.05
CA LEU A 67 -2.14 6.72 17.54
C LEU A 67 -1.77 8.14 18.00
N GLY A 68 -2.69 9.10 17.85
CA GLY A 68 -2.47 10.47 18.27
C GLY A 68 -2.28 10.63 19.78
N LEU A 69 -2.97 9.82 20.60
CA LEU A 69 -2.76 9.77 22.05
C LEU A 69 -1.35 9.29 22.45
N ARG A 70 -0.57 8.74 21.51
CA ARG A 70 0.80 8.24 21.71
C ARG A 70 1.84 9.08 20.95
N GLU A 71 1.44 10.26 20.47
CA GLU A 71 2.29 11.21 19.73
C GLU A 71 2.88 10.60 18.45
N LEU A 72 2.09 9.77 17.77
CA LEU A 72 2.45 9.16 16.49
C LEU A 72 1.79 9.93 15.34
N ASN A 73 2.61 10.27 14.36
CA ASN A 73 2.21 10.93 13.13
C ASN A 73 1.66 9.94 12.10
N ILE A 74 0.89 10.44 11.14
CA ILE A 74 0.17 9.63 10.17
C ILE A 74 0.60 9.99 8.75
N CYS A 75 0.86 8.97 7.94
CA CYS A 75 1.04 9.07 6.49
C CYS A 75 -0.03 8.22 5.78
N THR A 76 -0.73 8.76 4.77
CA THR A 76 -1.74 8.01 3.99
C THR A 76 -1.66 8.34 2.49
N GLY A 77 -2.52 7.69 1.70
CA GLY A 77 -2.78 8.00 0.28
C GLY A 77 -3.61 9.26 0.01
N CYS A 78 -3.91 10.06 1.03
CA CYS A 78 -4.68 11.31 1.00
C CYS A 78 -6.19 11.20 0.70
N GLY A 79 -6.67 10.11 0.10
CA GLY A 79 -8.06 9.97 -0.35
C GLY A 79 -9.11 9.84 0.77
N PRO A 80 -10.36 9.50 0.43
CA PRO A 80 -11.44 9.32 1.40
C PRO A 80 -11.32 8.00 2.18
N GLY A 81 -12.30 7.71 3.04
CA GLY A 81 -12.38 6.42 3.73
C GLY A 81 -11.24 6.22 4.72
N ALA A 82 -10.54 5.09 4.62
CA ALA A 82 -9.45 4.72 5.52
C ALA A 82 -8.20 5.61 5.38
N MET A 83 -8.10 6.41 4.31
CA MET A 83 -7.02 7.37 4.12
C MET A 83 -7.29 8.72 4.82
N GLU A 84 -8.53 8.95 5.27
CA GLU A 84 -8.99 10.18 5.93
C GLU A 84 -9.28 9.95 7.43
N GLY A 85 -9.98 8.87 7.76
CA GLY A 85 -10.45 8.58 9.12
C GLY A 85 -9.35 8.62 10.19
N PRO A 86 -8.18 7.97 9.99
CA PRO A 86 -7.08 7.99 10.95
C PRO A 86 -6.58 9.39 11.27
N MET A 87 -6.43 10.28 10.28
CA MET A 87 -5.98 11.66 10.51
C MET A 87 -7.00 12.45 11.35
N LYS A 88 -8.30 12.29 11.08
CA LYS A 88 -9.37 12.92 11.89
C LYS A 88 -9.38 12.43 13.33
N GLY A 89 -9.05 11.14 13.53
CA GLY A 89 -8.85 10.57 14.86
C GLY A 89 -7.64 11.18 15.55
N ALA A 90 -6.50 11.17 14.89
CA ALA A 90 -5.23 11.64 15.43
C ALA A 90 -5.27 13.11 15.80
N ALA A 91 -6.03 13.95 15.09
CA ALA A 91 -6.21 15.36 15.46
C ALA A 91 -6.79 15.52 16.88
N ILE A 92 -7.73 14.65 17.26
CA ILE A 92 -8.30 14.63 18.62
C ILE A 92 -7.28 14.09 19.62
N GLY A 93 -6.59 13.01 19.28
CA GLY A 93 -5.56 12.41 20.13
C GLY A 93 -4.40 13.38 20.44
N HIS A 94 -3.85 14.01 19.40
CA HIS A 94 -2.81 15.03 19.51
C HIS A 94 -3.27 16.24 20.33
N ALA A 95 -4.48 16.75 20.09
CA ALA A 95 -5.02 17.87 20.88
C ALA A 95 -5.11 17.53 22.38
N LYS A 96 -5.52 16.30 22.73
CA LYS A 96 -5.56 15.82 24.12
C LYS A 96 -4.16 15.74 24.75
N GLN A 97 -3.15 15.33 23.98
CA GLN A 97 -1.75 15.26 24.43
C GLN A 97 -1.00 16.59 24.32
N ARG A 98 -1.62 17.64 23.76
CA ARG A 98 -0.97 18.91 23.42
C ARG A 98 0.24 18.74 22.49
N TYR A 99 0.19 17.74 21.61
CA TYR A 99 1.23 17.52 20.60
C TYR A 99 1.04 18.54 19.46
N THR A 100 1.98 19.48 19.32
CA THR A 100 1.88 20.62 18.39
C THR A 100 2.62 20.41 17.07
N ASP A 101 3.48 19.41 17.01
CA ASP A 101 4.30 19.08 15.83
C ASP A 101 3.67 17.93 15.03
N GLN A 102 2.33 17.91 14.95
CA GLN A 102 1.60 16.88 14.21
C GLN A 102 1.86 16.94 12.71
N ARG A 103 2.14 15.78 12.14
CA ARG A 103 2.37 15.57 10.71
C ARG A 103 1.32 14.64 10.17
N TYR A 104 0.53 15.16 9.23
CA TYR A 104 -0.46 14.46 8.45
C TYR A 104 0.00 14.49 7.00
N LEU A 105 0.86 13.52 6.69
CA LEU A 105 1.51 13.39 5.41
C LEU A 105 0.59 12.67 4.43
N GLY A 106 0.36 13.28 3.29
CA GLY A 106 -0.33 12.70 2.18
C GLY A 106 0.62 12.44 1.02
N LEU A 107 0.69 11.18 0.56
CA LEU A 107 1.42 10.81 -0.66
C LEU A 107 0.42 10.43 -1.76
N THR A 108 0.46 11.16 -2.88
CA THR A 108 -0.38 10.90 -4.07
C THR A 108 0.46 10.97 -5.34
N GLU A 109 -0.14 10.71 -6.50
CA GLU A 109 0.51 10.82 -7.81
C GLU A 109 -0.51 11.22 -8.90
N PRO A 110 -0.09 11.74 -10.07
CA PRO A 110 -0.99 12.35 -11.05
C PRO A 110 -2.13 11.46 -11.55
N SER A 111 -1.92 10.15 -11.68
CA SER A 111 -2.92 9.24 -12.27
C SER A 111 -4.08 8.90 -11.32
N ILE A 112 -3.88 9.04 -10.01
CA ILE A 112 -4.86 8.70 -8.97
C ILE A 112 -5.41 9.92 -8.22
N ILE A 113 -4.72 11.07 -8.22
CA ILE A 113 -5.11 12.25 -7.42
C ILE A 113 -6.53 12.76 -7.72
N ALA A 114 -7.03 12.55 -8.94
CA ALA A 114 -8.40 12.91 -9.29
C ALA A 114 -9.46 11.95 -8.70
N ALA A 115 -9.13 10.66 -8.60
CA ALA A 115 -10.01 9.64 -8.03
C ALA A 115 -9.95 9.63 -6.50
N GLU A 116 -8.78 9.91 -5.93
CA GLU A 116 -8.50 9.94 -4.50
C GLU A 116 -7.89 11.30 -4.11
N PRO A 117 -8.69 12.39 -4.14
CA PRO A 117 -8.17 13.74 -3.89
C PRO A 117 -7.76 13.92 -2.42
N PRO A 118 -6.72 14.72 -2.14
CA PRO A 118 -6.29 14.95 -0.78
C PRO A 118 -7.35 15.58 0.12
N ASN A 119 -7.61 14.97 1.27
CA ASN A 119 -8.44 15.57 2.31
C ASN A 119 -7.82 16.87 2.86
N PRO A 120 -8.61 17.92 3.17
CA PRO A 120 -8.11 19.18 3.77
C PRO A 120 -7.35 19.07 5.10
N ILE A 121 -7.42 17.94 5.81
CA ILE A 121 -6.66 17.71 7.05
C ILE A 121 -5.18 17.39 6.80
N VAL A 122 -4.83 16.98 5.57
CA VAL A 122 -3.44 16.78 5.15
C VAL A 122 -2.71 18.10 5.26
N ASN A 123 -1.63 18.15 6.04
CA ASN A 123 -0.82 19.36 6.23
C ASN A 123 0.55 19.30 5.52
N GLU A 124 0.96 18.11 5.08
CA GLU A 124 2.11 17.89 4.22
C GLU A 124 1.68 17.05 3.01
N LEU A 125 1.58 17.64 1.82
CA LEU A 125 1.22 16.92 0.60
C LEU A 125 2.44 16.75 -0.30
N VAL A 126 2.72 15.51 -0.72
CA VAL A 126 3.75 15.19 -1.71
C VAL A 126 3.12 14.47 -2.90
N ILE A 127 3.41 14.97 -4.10
CA ILE A 127 2.99 14.35 -5.37
C ILE A 127 4.21 13.63 -5.96
N MET A 128 4.16 12.30 -5.94
CA MET A 128 5.18 11.43 -6.53
C MET A 128 4.93 11.28 -8.04
N PRO A 129 5.95 10.88 -8.84
CA PRO A 129 5.80 10.84 -10.30
C PRO A 129 4.87 9.72 -10.81
N ASP A 130 4.83 8.60 -10.11
CA ASP A 130 4.06 7.40 -10.46
C ASP A 130 3.76 6.55 -9.20
N ILE A 131 3.00 5.47 -9.38
CA ILE A 131 2.56 4.58 -8.29
C ILE A 131 3.75 3.91 -7.60
N GLU A 132 4.71 3.40 -8.35
CA GLU A 132 5.84 2.67 -7.76
C GLU A 132 6.71 3.58 -6.90
N LYS A 133 6.94 4.82 -7.34
CA LYS A 133 7.66 5.81 -6.51
C LYS A 133 6.83 6.27 -5.31
N ARG A 134 5.50 6.30 -5.41
CA ARG A 134 4.60 6.50 -4.25
C ARG A 134 4.72 5.34 -3.26
N LEU A 135 4.69 4.09 -3.72
CA LEU A 135 4.87 2.90 -2.89
C LEU A 135 6.25 2.87 -2.22
N GLU A 136 7.32 3.18 -2.95
CA GLU A 136 8.66 3.28 -2.38
C GLU A 136 8.71 4.40 -1.32
N ALA A 137 8.11 5.57 -1.58
CA ALA A 137 8.06 6.66 -0.60
C ALA A 137 7.37 6.24 0.71
N PHE A 138 6.27 5.48 0.65
CA PHE A 138 5.62 4.94 1.85
C PHE A 138 6.58 4.09 2.68
N VAL A 139 7.16 3.04 2.09
CA VAL A 139 7.96 2.05 2.84
C VAL A 139 9.31 2.60 3.30
N ARG A 140 9.86 3.60 2.59
CA ARG A 140 11.09 4.28 3.02
C ARG A 140 10.84 5.21 4.21
N MET A 141 9.67 5.84 4.30
CA MET A 141 9.34 6.76 5.39
C MET A 141 8.67 6.09 6.59
N ALA A 142 8.05 4.93 6.39
CA ALA A 142 7.36 4.20 7.42
C ALA A 142 8.31 3.79 8.56
N HIS A 143 7.84 4.00 9.80
CA HIS A 143 8.38 3.33 10.98
C HIS A 143 7.45 2.20 11.46
N GLY A 144 6.23 2.15 10.92
CA GLY A 144 5.24 1.11 11.15
C GLY A 144 4.09 1.29 10.16
N ILE A 145 3.38 0.20 9.87
CA ILE A 145 2.29 0.19 8.90
C ILE A 145 1.05 -0.40 9.55
N VAL A 146 -0.07 0.29 9.41
CA VAL A 146 -1.41 -0.17 9.78
C VAL A 146 -2.22 -0.34 8.49
N ILE A 147 -2.82 -1.52 8.30
CA ILE A 147 -3.58 -1.85 7.10
C ILE A 147 -5.01 -2.19 7.50
N PHE A 148 -5.95 -1.33 7.09
CA PHE A 148 -7.38 -1.51 7.28
C PHE A 148 -8.00 -2.33 6.14
N PRO A 149 -9.27 -2.77 6.26
CA PRO A 149 -9.97 -3.37 5.14
C PRO A 149 -10.03 -2.45 3.92
N GLY A 150 -9.85 -3.03 2.74
CA GLY A 150 -9.77 -2.29 1.49
C GLY A 150 -9.98 -3.17 0.25
N GLY A 151 -9.88 -2.54 -0.91
CA GLY A 151 -10.05 -3.19 -2.20
C GLY A 151 -8.72 -3.56 -2.86
N PRO A 152 -8.69 -3.61 -4.21
CA PRO A 152 -7.49 -3.92 -5.00
C PRO A 152 -6.26 -3.08 -4.66
N GLY A 153 -6.41 -1.77 -4.44
CA GLY A 153 -5.27 -0.89 -4.11
C GLY A 153 -4.62 -1.23 -2.77
N THR A 154 -5.43 -1.58 -1.76
CA THR A 154 -4.90 -2.01 -0.47
C THR A 154 -4.24 -3.40 -0.55
N ALA A 155 -4.75 -4.28 -1.41
CA ALA A 155 -4.11 -5.56 -1.69
C ALA A 155 -2.77 -5.38 -2.43
N GLU A 156 -2.69 -4.44 -3.38
CA GLU A 156 -1.45 -4.04 -4.06
C GLU A 156 -0.40 -3.55 -3.04
N GLU A 157 -0.79 -2.64 -2.14
CA GLU A 157 0.07 -2.12 -1.08
C GLU A 157 0.56 -3.22 -0.12
N LEU A 158 -0.31 -4.17 0.26
CA LEU A 158 0.06 -5.32 1.09
C LEU A 158 1.06 -6.24 0.38
N LEU A 159 0.79 -6.62 -0.87
CA LEU A 159 1.69 -7.49 -1.65
C LEU A 159 3.04 -6.82 -1.91
N TYR A 160 3.04 -5.51 -2.12
CA TYR A 160 4.26 -4.72 -2.25
C TYR A 160 5.15 -4.85 -1.01
N ILE A 161 4.60 -4.59 0.19
CA ILE A 161 5.41 -4.64 1.39
C ILE A 161 5.82 -6.06 1.76
N LEU A 162 4.94 -7.06 1.60
CA LEU A 162 5.29 -8.45 1.91
C LEU A 162 6.40 -8.96 0.98
N GLY A 163 6.32 -8.66 -0.32
CA GLY A 163 7.36 -9.00 -1.28
C GLY A 163 8.74 -8.43 -0.88
N ILE A 164 8.76 -7.18 -0.43
CA ILE A 164 9.99 -6.53 0.08
C ILE A 164 10.47 -7.19 1.38
N MET A 165 9.60 -7.38 2.37
CA MET A 165 10.00 -7.88 3.69
C MET A 165 10.46 -9.36 3.66
N MET A 166 10.00 -10.15 2.69
CA MET A 166 10.45 -11.52 2.47
C MET A 166 11.86 -11.60 1.87
N HIS A 167 12.44 -10.50 1.37
CA HIS A 167 13.80 -10.51 0.85
C HIS A 167 14.80 -10.84 1.98
N PRO A 168 15.78 -11.75 1.77
CA PRO A 168 16.71 -12.18 2.82
C PRO A 168 17.48 -11.04 3.51
N GLU A 169 17.88 -10.01 2.76
CA GLU A 169 18.56 -8.82 3.32
C GLU A 169 17.67 -7.93 4.19
N ASN A 170 16.35 -8.16 4.21
CA ASN A 170 15.41 -7.43 5.05
C ASN A 170 14.98 -8.24 6.28
N ALA A 171 15.56 -9.42 6.53
CA ALA A 171 15.14 -10.30 7.62
C ALA A 171 15.24 -9.66 9.01
N ASP A 172 16.12 -8.66 9.20
CA ASP A 172 16.30 -7.94 10.45
C ASP A 172 15.58 -6.58 10.50
N GLN A 173 14.84 -6.20 9.45
CA GLN A 173 14.06 -4.96 9.43
C GLN A 173 12.91 -5.06 10.47
N PRO A 174 12.86 -4.18 11.48
CA PRO A 174 11.93 -4.33 12.61
C PRO A 174 10.58 -3.63 12.37
N MET A 175 10.25 -3.28 11.13
CA MET A 175 9.06 -2.48 10.83
C MET A 175 7.79 -3.29 11.14
N PRO A 176 6.96 -2.88 12.11
CA PRO A 176 5.73 -3.59 12.44
C PRO A 176 4.68 -3.38 11.35
N ILE A 177 4.00 -4.46 10.96
CA ILE A 177 2.85 -4.42 10.07
C ILE A 177 1.64 -5.00 10.82
N VAL A 178 0.59 -4.21 10.97
CA VAL A 178 -0.64 -4.60 11.66
C VAL A 178 -1.82 -4.50 10.71
N LEU A 179 -2.43 -5.63 10.41
CA LEU A 179 -3.73 -5.70 9.74
C LEU A 179 -4.82 -5.57 10.82
N THR A 180 -5.76 -4.65 10.63
CA THR A 180 -6.75 -4.38 11.68
C THR A 180 -8.07 -3.84 11.17
N GLY A 181 -9.16 -4.17 11.86
CA GLY A 181 -10.49 -3.65 11.56
C GLY A 181 -11.48 -3.97 12.67
N PRO A 182 -12.73 -3.51 12.53
CA PRO A 182 -13.79 -3.81 13.48
C PRO A 182 -14.10 -5.31 13.48
N LYS A 183 -14.85 -5.78 14.47
CA LYS A 183 -15.26 -7.20 14.57
C LYS A 183 -15.88 -7.77 13.27
N GLU A 184 -16.67 -6.97 12.55
CA GLU A 184 -17.32 -7.38 11.30
C GLU A 184 -16.34 -7.69 10.15
N SER A 185 -15.10 -7.19 10.24
CA SER A 185 -14.04 -7.43 9.25
C SER A 185 -13.29 -8.76 9.45
N GLU A 186 -13.64 -9.56 10.46
CA GLU A 186 -12.95 -10.83 10.76
C GLU A 186 -12.98 -11.80 9.56
N ALA A 187 -14.10 -11.88 8.84
CA ALA A 187 -14.20 -12.69 7.63
C ALA A 187 -13.32 -12.17 6.48
N TYR A 188 -13.22 -10.84 6.33
CA TYR A 188 -12.33 -10.20 5.35
C TYR A 188 -10.86 -10.55 5.65
N PHE A 189 -10.42 -10.38 6.89
CA PHE A 189 -9.03 -10.68 7.27
C PHE A 189 -8.72 -12.17 7.19
N ARG A 190 -9.69 -13.06 7.47
CA ARG A 190 -9.51 -14.49 7.25
C ARG A 190 -9.30 -14.81 5.76
N SER A 191 -10.01 -14.14 4.86
CA SER A 191 -9.84 -14.32 3.40
C SER A 191 -8.46 -13.83 2.94
N ILE A 192 -8.03 -12.65 3.40
CA ILE A 192 -6.69 -12.10 3.13
C ILE A 192 -5.60 -13.03 3.67
N ASP A 193 -5.69 -13.43 4.95
CA ASP A 193 -4.71 -14.28 5.61
C ASP A 193 -4.56 -15.64 4.92
N THR A 194 -5.70 -16.26 4.56
CA THR A 194 -5.72 -17.50 3.77
C THR A 194 -5.07 -17.30 2.41
N PHE A 195 -5.39 -16.20 1.71
CA PHE A 195 -4.79 -15.90 0.41
C PHE A 195 -3.27 -15.73 0.51
N ILE A 196 -2.77 -15.01 1.52
CA ILE A 196 -1.32 -14.85 1.72
C ILE A 196 -0.67 -16.20 2.06
N ALA A 197 -1.23 -16.99 2.98
CA ALA A 197 -0.74 -18.33 3.31
C ALA A 197 -0.64 -19.22 2.07
N ASP A 198 -1.69 -19.19 1.24
CA ASP A 198 -1.81 -20.04 0.07
C ASP A 198 -0.93 -19.63 -1.12
N THR A 199 -0.46 -18.38 -1.14
CA THR A 199 0.31 -17.82 -2.28
C THR A 199 1.76 -17.55 -1.92
N LEU A 200 2.00 -16.88 -0.79
CA LEU A 200 3.34 -16.50 -0.32
C LEU A 200 3.85 -17.40 0.81
N GLY A 201 3.01 -18.31 1.32
CA GLY A 201 3.37 -19.25 2.39
C GLY A 201 3.35 -18.62 3.79
N GLU A 202 3.68 -19.44 4.79
CA GLU A 202 3.85 -19.00 6.19
C GLU A 202 4.91 -17.90 6.33
N GLU A 203 5.91 -17.91 5.43
CA GLU A 203 6.92 -16.86 5.34
C GLU A 203 6.31 -15.49 5.06
N GLY A 204 5.26 -15.39 4.24
CA GLY A 204 4.52 -14.14 4.07
C GLY A 204 3.74 -13.74 5.32
N GLN A 205 3.13 -14.71 6.00
CA GLN A 205 2.30 -14.46 7.19
C GLN A 205 3.11 -13.96 8.39
N ARG A 206 4.36 -14.38 8.55
CA ARG A 206 5.21 -13.99 9.69
C ARG A 206 5.50 -12.47 9.76
N HIS A 207 5.32 -11.76 8.65
CA HIS A 207 5.67 -10.35 8.54
C HIS A 207 4.57 -9.40 9.01
N TYR A 208 3.39 -9.92 9.37
CA TYR A 208 2.31 -9.12 9.93
C TYR A 208 1.63 -9.80 11.11
N GLN A 209 0.83 -9.02 11.84
CA GLN A 209 -0.12 -9.53 12.82
C GLN A 209 -1.52 -8.97 12.55
N ILE A 210 -2.55 -9.75 12.87
CA ILE A 210 -3.95 -9.34 12.72
C ILE A 210 -4.51 -8.99 14.11
N VAL A 211 -5.02 -7.76 14.26
CA VAL A 211 -5.67 -7.27 15.48
C VAL A 211 -7.10 -6.87 15.15
N ILE A 212 -8.08 -7.60 15.71
CA ILE A 212 -9.50 -7.36 15.47
C ILE A 212 -10.12 -6.63 16.66
N ASP A 213 -10.84 -5.56 16.38
CA ASP A 213 -11.69 -4.85 17.35
C ASP A 213 -10.95 -4.27 18.58
N ASP A 214 -9.66 -3.92 18.43
CA ASP A 214 -8.85 -3.30 19.50
C ASP A 214 -7.96 -2.15 18.96
N PRO A 215 -8.53 -0.94 18.79
CA PRO A 215 -7.78 0.24 18.37
C PRO A 215 -6.58 0.57 19.26
N ALA A 216 -6.69 0.29 20.57
CA ALA A 216 -5.67 0.64 21.54
C ALA A 216 -4.48 -0.32 21.47
N GLU A 217 -4.70 -1.63 21.24
CA GLU A 217 -3.63 -2.60 20.98
C GLU A 217 -2.86 -2.25 19.71
N VAL A 218 -3.53 -1.89 18.61
CA VAL A 218 -2.87 -1.44 17.37
C VAL A 218 -1.89 -0.31 17.65
N ALA A 219 -2.34 0.74 18.35
CA ALA A 219 -1.49 1.87 18.66
C ALA A 219 -0.39 1.53 19.68
N ARG A 220 -0.64 0.60 20.62
CA ARG A 220 0.38 0.11 21.57
C ARG A 220 1.46 -0.71 20.88
N ILE A 221 1.11 -1.53 19.89
CA ILE A 221 2.10 -2.24 19.05
C ILE A 221 2.98 -1.20 18.35
N MET A 222 2.37 -0.27 17.62
CA MET A 222 3.13 0.76 16.88
C MET A 222 4.07 1.53 17.80
N LYS A 223 3.57 2.03 18.94
CA LYS A 223 4.40 2.80 19.88
C LYS A 223 5.56 1.99 20.47
N ARG A 224 5.33 0.73 20.84
CA ARG A 224 6.39 -0.16 21.38
C ARG A 224 7.46 -0.45 20.34
N SER A 225 7.08 -0.63 19.08
CA SER A 225 8.02 -0.94 18.00
C SER A 225 8.93 0.23 17.58
N MET A 226 8.54 1.49 17.85
CA MET A 226 9.35 2.66 17.50
C MET A 226 10.77 2.60 18.10
N GLU A 227 10.92 2.05 19.31
CA GLU A 227 12.24 1.87 19.93
C GLU A 227 13.10 0.85 19.18
N GLY A 228 12.52 -0.28 18.75
CA GLY A 228 13.19 -1.28 17.93
C GLY A 228 13.63 -0.71 16.58
N VAL A 229 12.77 0.08 15.94
CA VAL A 229 13.10 0.80 14.70
C VAL A 229 14.25 1.78 14.93
N ARG A 230 14.19 2.58 15.99
CA ARG A 230 15.28 3.52 16.34
C ARG A 230 16.60 2.79 16.54
N GLN A 231 16.58 1.67 17.27
CA GLN A 231 17.77 0.88 17.55
C GLN A 231 18.37 0.27 16.29
N HIS A 232 17.54 -0.36 15.44
CA HIS A 232 17.98 -0.90 14.16
C HIS A 232 18.62 0.16 13.26
N ARG A 233 17.99 1.34 13.12
CA ARG A 233 18.57 2.43 12.30
C ARG A 233 19.91 2.90 12.86
N LYS A 234 20.09 2.96 14.19
CA LYS A 234 21.40 3.26 14.81
C LYS A 234 22.44 2.20 14.48
N GLU A 235 22.09 0.92 14.61
CA GLU A 235 23.00 -0.21 14.35
C GLU A 235 23.46 -0.27 12.89
N LYS A 236 22.57 0.08 11.95
CA LYS A 236 22.90 0.16 10.52
C LYS A 236 23.60 1.46 10.11
N GLY A 237 23.67 2.46 10.99
CA GLY A 237 24.10 3.81 10.63
C GLY A 237 23.16 4.50 9.62
N ASP A 238 21.88 4.12 9.64
CA ASP A 238 20.85 4.58 8.72
C ASP A 238 20.08 5.79 9.29
N ALA A 239 19.39 6.54 8.42
CA ALA A 239 18.58 7.68 8.84
C ALA A 239 17.27 7.24 9.51
N TYR A 240 16.76 8.04 10.44
CA TYR A 240 15.43 7.81 11.02
C TYR A 240 14.34 8.13 10.00
N SER A 241 14.38 9.31 9.38
CA SER A 241 13.30 9.76 8.48
C SER A 241 13.30 9.13 7.09
N PHE A 242 14.29 8.33 6.72
CA PHE A 242 14.34 7.58 5.45
C PHE A 242 15.13 6.28 5.60
N ASN A 243 14.51 5.14 5.35
CA ASN A 243 15.10 3.81 5.49
C ASN A 243 15.94 3.45 4.26
N TRP A 244 17.23 3.80 4.23
CA TRP A 244 18.10 3.45 3.11
C TRP A 244 18.46 1.97 3.08
N SER A 245 18.58 1.34 4.26
CA SER A 245 18.97 -0.06 4.41
C SER A 245 17.92 -1.06 3.94
N LEU A 246 16.66 -0.63 3.74
CA LEU A 246 15.61 -1.46 3.16
C LEU A 246 15.97 -1.85 1.71
N LYS A 247 16.18 -3.14 1.46
CA LYS A 247 16.45 -3.65 0.12
C LYS A 247 15.15 -3.78 -0.65
N ILE A 248 15.03 -3.06 -1.77
CA ILE A 248 13.88 -3.13 -2.68
C ILE A 248 14.42 -3.61 -4.04
N GLU A 249 13.88 -4.70 -4.56
CA GLU A 249 14.28 -5.22 -5.88
C GLU A 249 13.68 -4.39 -7.03
N PRO A 250 14.34 -4.32 -8.20
CA PRO A 250 13.85 -3.56 -9.35
C PRO A 250 12.40 -3.87 -9.77
N GLU A 251 11.96 -5.12 -9.57
CA GLU A 251 10.58 -5.57 -9.87
C GLU A 251 9.51 -4.80 -9.07
N PHE A 252 9.88 -4.21 -7.93
CA PHE A 252 9.04 -3.34 -7.12
C PHE A 252 9.24 -1.84 -7.44
N GLN A 253 10.20 -1.46 -8.28
CA GLN A 253 10.50 -0.06 -8.59
C GLN A 253 10.15 0.33 -10.02
N LEU A 254 10.18 -0.62 -10.94
CA LEU A 254 9.88 -0.38 -12.36
C LEU A 254 8.38 -0.10 -12.54
N PRO A 255 8.03 1.02 -13.20
CA PRO A 255 6.66 1.34 -13.53
C PRO A 255 5.99 0.21 -14.32
N PHE A 256 4.76 -0.12 -13.93
CA PHE A 256 3.93 -1.08 -14.66
C PHE A 256 2.81 -0.38 -15.42
N GLU A 257 2.83 -0.48 -16.74
CA GLU A 257 1.77 0.02 -17.62
C GLU A 257 0.77 -1.11 -17.95
N PRO A 258 -0.47 -1.07 -17.44
CA PRO A 258 -1.41 -2.17 -17.56
C PRO A 258 -2.12 -2.15 -18.93
N THR A 259 -1.50 -2.82 -19.90
CA THR A 259 -2.12 -3.18 -21.19
C THR A 259 -2.65 -4.61 -21.14
N HIS A 260 -3.50 -5.02 -22.09
CA HIS A 260 -3.98 -6.41 -22.17
C HIS A 260 -2.84 -7.41 -22.31
N ASP A 261 -1.84 -7.10 -23.13
CA ASP A 261 -0.67 -7.96 -23.30
C ASP A 261 0.16 -8.04 -22.01
N ALA A 262 0.42 -6.90 -21.36
CA ALA A 262 1.16 -6.86 -20.09
C ALA A 262 0.45 -7.69 -19.01
N MET A 263 -0.87 -7.50 -18.84
CA MET A 263 -1.69 -8.23 -17.86
C MET A 263 -1.74 -9.73 -18.14
N ALA A 264 -1.83 -10.12 -19.42
CA ALA A 264 -1.86 -11.53 -19.82
C ALA A 264 -0.49 -12.22 -19.69
N SER A 265 0.61 -11.45 -19.69
CA SER A 265 2.00 -11.92 -19.62
C SER A 265 2.57 -12.05 -18.20
N LEU A 266 1.82 -11.63 -17.18
CA LEU A 266 2.25 -11.72 -15.79
C LEU A 266 2.60 -13.15 -15.39
N ASP A 267 3.76 -13.36 -14.76
CA ASP A 267 4.16 -14.67 -14.27
C ASP A 267 3.47 -15.00 -12.95
N LEU A 268 2.23 -15.51 -13.07
CA LEU A 268 1.40 -15.93 -11.95
C LEU A 268 1.42 -17.46 -11.81
N HIS A 269 2.61 -18.03 -11.57
CA HIS A 269 2.80 -19.44 -11.27
C HIS A 269 3.35 -19.65 -9.86
N LEU A 270 3.07 -20.81 -9.25
CA LEU A 270 3.54 -21.11 -7.89
C LEU A 270 5.00 -21.59 -7.83
N ASN A 271 5.60 -21.96 -8.97
CA ASN A 271 6.98 -22.46 -9.05
C ASN A 271 8.00 -21.32 -9.22
N GLN A 272 7.98 -20.37 -8.29
CA GLN A 272 8.92 -19.25 -8.22
C GLN A 272 9.14 -18.82 -6.77
N GLN A 273 10.09 -17.93 -6.52
CA GLN A 273 10.33 -17.42 -5.18
C GLN A 273 9.13 -16.57 -4.73
N PRO A 274 8.66 -16.67 -3.47
CA PRO A 274 7.48 -15.95 -2.99
C PRO A 274 7.53 -14.43 -3.22
N GLN A 275 8.70 -13.82 -3.03
CA GLN A 275 8.89 -12.38 -3.28
C GLN A 275 8.72 -12.00 -4.76
N VAL A 276 9.07 -12.88 -5.70
CA VAL A 276 8.87 -12.65 -7.15
C VAL A 276 7.39 -12.79 -7.50
N LEU A 277 6.72 -13.82 -6.96
CA LEU A 277 5.26 -13.96 -7.11
C LEU A 277 4.50 -12.75 -6.53
N ALA A 278 4.95 -12.22 -5.39
CA ALA A 278 4.38 -11.02 -4.79
C ALA A 278 4.50 -9.80 -5.73
N ALA A 279 5.60 -9.66 -6.48
CA ALA A 279 5.77 -8.60 -7.47
C ALA A 279 4.77 -8.74 -8.64
N SER A 280 4.60 -9.94 -9.19
CA SER A 280 3.61 -10.22 -10.25
C SER A 280 2.17 -10.01 -9.77
N LEU A 281 1.84 -10.45 -8.55
CA LEU A 281 0.53 -10.21 -7.95
C LEU A 281 0.27 -8.72 -7.73
N ARG A 282 1.28 -7.97 -7.25
CA ARG A 282 1.22 -6.51 -7.11
C ARG A 282 0.84 -5.86 -8.44
N GLN A 283 1.51 -6.24 -9.54
CA GLN A 283 1.20 -5.74 -10.89
C GLN A 283 -0.23 -6.09 -11.33
N ALA A 284 -0.69 -7.31 -11.05
CA ALA A 284 -2.08 -7.72 -11.35
C ALA A 284 -3.10 -6.81 -10.63
N PHE A 285 -2.92 -6.55 -9.34
CA PHE A 285 -3.80 -5.65 -8.59
C PHE A 285 -3.70 -4.20 -9.08
N SER A 286 -2.49 -3.74 -9.42
CA SER A 286 -2.26 -2.41 -10.02
C SER A 286 -3.04 -2.23 -11.32
N GLY A 287 -3.07 -3.26 -12.17
CA GLY A 287 -3.88 -3.27 -13.39
C GLY A 287 -5.39 -3.24 -13.12
N ILE A 288 -5.88 -3.93 -12.08
CA ILE A 288 -7.28 -3.86 -11.66
C ILE A 288 -7.62 -2.45 -11.16
N VAL A 289 -6.75 -1.83 -10.36
CA VAL A 289 -6.92 -0.43 -9.93
C VAL A 289 -6.98 0.50 -11.15
N ALA A 290 -6.06 0.34 -12.10
CA ALA A 290 -6.03 1.16 -13.30
C ALA A 290 -7.31 1.03 -14.14
N GLY A 291 -7.78 -0.20 -14.37
CA GLY A 291 -9.01 -0.47 -15.11
C GLY A 291 -10.28 0.09 -14.44
N ASN A 292 -10.25 0.27 -13.11
CA ASN A 292 -11.41 0.75 -12.35
C ASN A 292 -11.47 2.27 -12.20
N VAL A 293 -10.33 2.95 -12.00
CA VAL A 293 -10.33 4.36 -11.60
C VAL A 293 -9.40 5.27 -12.40
N LYS A 294 -8.44 4.72 -13.17
CA LYS A 294 -7.51 5.56 -13.94
C LYS A 294 -8.03 5.77 -15.36
N ALA A 295 -7.98 7.02 -15.84
CA ALA A 295 -8.50 7.38 -17.15
C ALA A 295 -7.87 6.57 -18.30
N GLU A 296 -6.58 6.20 -18.21
CA GLU A 296 -5.91 5.36 -19.20
C GLU A 296 -6.38 3.91 -19.14
N GLY A 297 -6.46 3.31 -17.94
CA GLY A 297 -6.95 1.95 -17.78
C GLY A 297 -8.42 1.80 -18.19
N ILE A 298 -9.29 2.74 -17.82
CA ILE A 298 -10.70 2.75 -18.24
C ILE A 298 -10.80 2.77 -19.78
N ARG A 299 -9.98 3.57 -20.47
CA ARG A 299 -9.96 3.59 -21.95
C ARG A 299 -9.51 2.26 -22.56
N GLU A 300 -8.56 1.56 -21.94
CA GLU A 300 -8.17 0.21 -22.40
C GLU A 300 -9.32 -0.79 -22.25
N ILE A 301 -10.06 -0.72 -21.14
CA ILE A 301 -11.24 -1.56 -20.91
C ILE A 301 -12.37 -1.25 -21.90
N GLU A 302 -12.65 0.02 -22.17
CA GLU A 302 -13.67 0.44 -23.14
C GLU A 302 -13.34 -0.01 -24.57
N ARG A 303 -12.05 -0.02 -24.94
CA ARG A 303 -11.60 -0.38 -26.30
C ARG A 303 -11.52 -1.88 -26.54
N HIS A 304 -10.99 -2.63 -25.57
CA HIS A 304 -10.59 -4.03 -25.77
C HIS A 304 -11.35 -5.00 -24.84
N GLY A 305 -12.19 -4.49 -23.94
CA GLY A 305 -12.88 -5.28 -22.91
C GLY A 305 -12.01 -5.54 -21.67
N PRO A 306 -12.47 -6.39 -20.74
CA PRO A 306 -11.76 -6.71 -19.50
C PRO A 306 -10.33 -7.25 -19.72
N PHE A 307 -9.40 -6.91 -18.82
CA PHE A 307 -8.07 -7.52 -18.80
C PHE A 307 -8.16 -9.02 -18.54
N THR A 308 -7.40 -9.82 -19.28
CA THR A 308 -7.31 -11.27 -19.03
C THR A 308 -6.12 -11.55 -18.12
N ILE A 309 -6.39 -12.17 -16.97
CA ILE A 309 -5.36 -12.56 -16.00
C ILE A 309 -5.23 -14.09 -16.05
N ASN A 310 -4.02 -14.55 -16.37
CA ASN A 310 -3.68 -15.95 -16.60
C ASN A 310 -2.63 -16.42 -15.59
N GLY A 311 -2.58 -17.72 -15.32
CA GLY A 311 -1.53 -18.31 -14.47
C GLY A 311 -1.86 -19.74 -14.05
N ASP A 312 -1.21 -20.19 -12.98
CA ASP A 312 -1.45 -21.48 -12.36
C ASP A 312 -2.94 -21.65 -11.97
N PRO A 313 -3.60 -22.78 -12.30
CA PRO A 313 -5.02 -22.96 -12.03
C PRO A 313 -5.41 -22.89 -10.55
N VAL A 314 -4.51 -23.29 -9.63
CA VAL A 314 -4.75 -23.20 -8.18
C VAL A 314 -4.69 -21.75 -7.75
N LEU A 315 -3.66 -21.00 -8.17
CA LEU A 315 -3.52 -19.57 -7.89
C LEU A 315 -4.70 -18.77 -8.45
N MET A 316 -5.08 -19.02 -9.70
CA MET A 316 -6.19 -18.30 -10.35
C MET A 316 -7.52 -18.51 -9.63
N ARG A 317 -7.81 -19.72 -9.12
CA ARG A 317 -9.02 -19.95 -8.29
C ARG A 317 -9.01 -19.16 -6.99
N LYS A 318 -7.85 -19.02 -6.36
CA LYS A 318 -7.69 -18.25 -5.11
C LYS A 318 -7.83 -16.75 -5.35
N LEU A 319 -7.21 -16.24 -6.42
CA LEU A 319 -7.33 -14.85 -6.85
C LEU A 319 -8.78 -14.50 -7.22
N ASP A 320 -9.45 -15.34 -8.01
CA ASP A 320 -10.87 -15.17 -8.37
C ASP A 320 -11.78 -15.12 -7.14
N LYS A 321 -11.56 -16.02 -6.17
CA LYS A 321 -12.30 -16.01 -4.90
C LYS A 321 -12.09 -14.70 -4.13
N LEU A 322 -10.84 -14.25 -3.95
CA LEU A 322 -10.53 -13.02 -3.24
C LEU A 322 -11.19 -11.79 -3.91
N LEU A 323 -11.11 -11.72 -5.24
CA LEU A 323 -11.71 -10.63 -6.00
C LEU A 323 -13.25 -10.66 -5.92
N LYS A 324 -13.88 -11.84 -5.94
CA LYS A 324 -15.32 -11.99 -5.69
C LYS A 324 -15.73 -11.55 -4.29
N ASP A 325 -14.91 -11.84 -3.28
CA ASP A 325 -15.12 -11.36 -1.91
C ASP A 325 -15.08 -9.81 -1.86
N PHE A 326 -14.15 -9.17 -2.59
CA PHE A 326 -14.10 -7.70 -2.70
C PHE A 326 -15.34 -7.11 -3.38
N VAL A 327 -15.86 -7.75 -4.42
CA VAL A 327 -17.11 -7.33 -5.08
C VAL A 327 -18.28 -7.46 -4.12
N ALA A 328 -18.43 -8.61 -3.46
CA ALA A 328 -19.53 -8.89 -2.53
C ALA A 328 -19.55 -7.95 -1.32
N GLN A 329 -18.37 -7.46 -0.92
CA GLN A 329 -18.20 -6.52 0.18
C GLN A 329 -18.18 -5.05 -0.27
N HIS A 330 -18.53 -4.74 -1.52
CA HIS A 330 -18.58 -3.39 -2.08
C HIS A 330 -17.26 -2.61 -1.99
N ARG A 331 -16.12 -3.29 -2.14
CA ARG A 331 -14.76 -2.70 -2.03
C ARG A 331 -14.15 -2.27 -3.36
N MET A 332 -14.80 -2.55 -4.48
CA MET A 332 -14.31 -2.24 -5.83
C MET A 332 -14.71 -0.84 -6.33
N LYS A 333 -15.83 -0.31 -5.85
CA LYS A 333 -16.41 0.97 -6.26
C LYS A 333 -17.19 1.55 -5.08
N LEU A 334 -17.26 2.88 -4.99
CA LEU A 334 -18.17 3.56 -4.07
C LEU A 334 -19.63 3.13 -4.32
N PRO A 335 -20.49 3.08 -3.27
CA PRO A 335 -21.90 2.78 -3.42
C PRO A 335 -22.56 3.72 -4.44
N GLY A 336 -23.33 3.16 -5.37
CA GLY A 336 -24.05 3.90 -6.41
C GLY A 336 -25.12 3.05 -7.09
N ASP A 337 -25.84 3.66 -8.04
CA ASP A 337 -27.04 3.07 -8.65
C ASP A 337 -26.75 1.92 -9.63
N THR A 338 -25.50 1.74 -10.06
CA THR A 338 -25.10 0.68 -10.98
C THR A 338 -24.23 -0.37 -10.28
N ALA A 339 -24.52 -1.65 -10.56
CA ALA A 339 -23.64 -2.74 -10.15
C ALA A 339 -22.22 -2.53 -10.70
N TYR A 340 -21.22 -3.02 -9.97
CA TYR A 340 -19.83 -3.02 -10.44
C TYR A 340 -19.65 -4.08 -11.54
N GLU A 341 -19.16 -3.65 -12.70
CA GLU A 341 -18.75 -4.53 -13.79
C GLU A 341 -17.23 -4.74 -13.71
N PRO A 342 -16.74 -5.99 -13.51
CA PRO A 342 -15.31 -6.24 -13.39
C PRO A 342 -14.50 -5.81 -14.62
N CYS A 343 -13.45 -5.01 -14.41
CA CYS A 343 -12.47 -4.68 -15.43
C CYS A 343 -11.48 -5.82 -15.75
N TYR A 344 -11.72 -7.01 -15.21
CA TYR A 344 -10.84 -8.18 -15.33
C TYR A 344 -11.65 -9.46 -15.59
N ARG A 345 -10.97 -10.45 -16.16
CA ARG A 345 -11.43 -11.82 -16.30
C ARG A 345 -10.29 -12.75 -15.93
N ILE A 346 -10.55 -13.63 -14.97
CA ILE A 346 -9.62 -14.71 -14.63
C ILE A 346 -9.79 -15.80 -15.69
N ALA A 347 -8.71 -16.16 -16.38
CA ALA A 347 -8.79 -17.29 -17.30
C ALA A 347 -8.88 -18.58 -16.51
N HIS A 348 -10.03 -19.22 -16.61
CA HIS A 348 -10.16 -20.62 -16.25
C HIS A 348 -9.70 -21.42 -17.47
N GLN A 349 -8.69 -22.28 -17.31
CA GLN A 349 -8.47 -23.31 -18.32
C GLN A 349 -9.76 -24.12 -18.41
N GLU A 350 -10.48 -24.01 -19.52
CA GLU A 350 -11.45 -25.04 -19.87
C GLU A 350 -10.66 -26.34 -19.91
N ASN A 351 -11.10 -27.35 -19.16
CA ASN A 351 -10.65 -28.71 -19.37
C ASN A 351 -10.96 -29.03 -20.84
N GLY A 352 -9.96 -28.86 -21.71
CA GLY A 352 -10.02 -29.26 -23.10
C GLY A 352 -10.18 -30.76 -23.13
N GLY A 353 -11.43 -31.20 -23.11
CA GLY A 353 -11.80 -32.55 -23.51
C GLY A 353 -11.42 -32.70 -24.96
N ARG A 354 -10.42 -33.53 -25.23
CA ARG A 354 -10.31 -34.39 -26.40
C ARG A 354 -9.39 -35.56 -26.11
#